data_AF-A0A959UW07-F1
#
_entry.id   AF-A0A959UW07-F1
#
_cell.length_a   1.000
_cell.length_b   1.000
_cell.length_c   1.000
_cell.angle_alpha   90.00
_cell.angle_beta   90.00
_cell.angle_gamma   90.00
#
_symmetry.space_group_name_H-M   'P 1'
#
loop_
_entity.id
_entity.type
_entity.pdbx_description
1 polymer ?
#
loop_
_entity_poly.entity_id
_entity_poly.type
_entity_poly.pdbx_seq_one_letter_code
_entity_poly.pdbx_strand_id
1 'polypeptide(L)'
;MKAGSNYERIFKMAFASVYPHYVTKVEKKGRTKEELHVIIRWLTGYTDKGLQKVLDTKVDFETFFAKAPKLNPNVGLITGVICGYRVEDIEDP
;
A
#
# COMPACT_ATOMS: atom_id res chain seq x y z
N MET A 1 21.61 14.24 7.26
CA MET A 1 20.32 14.95 7.34
C MET A 1 19.71 15.07 5.95
N LYS A 2 18.41 14.80 5.79
CA LYS A 2 17.39 15.63 5.08
C LYS A 2 16.02 15.12 5.59
N ALA A 3 15.29 15.75 6.51
CA ALA A 3 14.62 17.04 6.37
C ALA A 3 14.35 17.36 4.89
N GLY A 4 13.26 16.82 4.33
CA GLY A 4 12.81 17.15 2.96
C GLY A 4 12.39 16.00 2.05
N SER A 5 12.02 14.82 2.54
CA SER A 5 11.33 13.82 1.71
C SER A 5 9.92 14.32 1.41
N ASN A 6 9.72 15.05 0.31
CA ASN A 6 8.39 15.47 -0.11
C ASN A 6 7.63 14.23 -0.64
N TYR A 7 6.88 13.57 0.26
CA TYR A 7 6.04 12.41 -0.05
C TYR A 7 4.77 12.76 -0.82
N GLU A 8 4.43 14.05 -0.99
CA GLU A 8 3.20 14.47 -1.65
C GLU A 8 3.07 13.90 -3.06
N ARG A 9 4.20 13.74 -3.77
CA ARG A 9 4.19 13.14 -5.10
C ARG A 9 3.72 11.67 -5.06
N ILE A 10 4.09 10.93 -4.00
CA ILE A 10 3.64 9.55 -3.81
C ILE A 10 2.17 9.53 -3.42
N PHE A 11 1.74 10.40 -2.52
CA PHE A 11 0.34 10.51 -2.10
C PHE A 11 -0.61 10.80 -3.27
N LYS A 12 -0.20 11.65 -4.22
CA LYS A 12 -0.94 12.00 -5.44
C LYS A 12 -0.79 10.99 -6.59
N MET A 13 0.05 9.97 -6.44
CA MET A 13 0.25 8.96 -7.49
C MET A 13 -0.91 7.98 -7.52
N ALA A 14 -1.40 7.63 -8.71
CA ALA A 14 -2.44 6.62 -8.86
C ALA A 14 -1.95 5.26 -8.33
N PHE A 15 -2.71 4.63 -7.42
CA PHE A 15 -2.41 3.28 -6.95
C PHE A 15 -2.30 2.28 -8.11
N ALA A 16 -3.17 2.46 -9.11
CA ALA A 16 -3.21 1.63 -10.32
C ALA A 16 -1.91 1.63 -11.13
N SER A 17 -1.10 2.71 -11.10
CA SER A 17 0.18 2.72 -11.80
C SER A 17 1.27 1.93 -11.06
N VAL A 18 1.14 1.76 -9.75
CA VAL A 18 2.12 1.03 -8.94
C VAL A 18 1.73 -0.45 -8.77
N TYR A 19 0.44 -0.75 -8.74
CA TYR A 19 -0.08 -2.09 -8.52
C TYR A 19 0.55 -3.20 -9.40
N PRO A 20 0.77 -3.01 -10.72
CA PRO A 20 1.43 -4.03 -11.55
C PRO A 20 2.82 -4.40 -11.04
N HIS A 21 3.57 -3.44 -10.49
CA HIS A 21 4.89 -3.68 -9.92
C HIS A 21 4.84 -4.51 -8.64
N TYR A 22 3.77 -4.41 -7.83
CA TYR A 22 3.55 -5.29 -6.69
C TYR A 22 3.31 -6.73 -7.15
N VAL A 23 2.44 -6.92 -8.15
CA VAL A 23 2.17 -8.24 -8.74
C VAL A 23 3.47 -8.87 -9.27
N THR A 24 4.21 -8.14 -10.11
CA THR A 24 5.49 -8.64 -10.65
C THR A 24 6.50 -8.97 -9.55
N LYS A 25 6.55 -8.18 -8.47
CA LYS A 25 7.48 -8.42 -7.36
C LYS A 25 7.13 -9.69 -6.59
N VAL A 26 5.85 -9.94 -6.31
CA VAL A 26 5.43 -11.16 -5.59
C VAL A 26 5.63 -12.40 -6.46
N GLU A 27 5.30 -12.32 -7.76
CA GLU A 27 5.51 -13.42 -8.71
C GLU A 27 6.99 -13.79 -8.86
N LYS A 28 7.88 -12.79 -8.95
CA LYS A 28 9.34 -13.01 -8.94
C LYS A 28 9.86 -13.67 -7.66
N LYS A 29 9.07 -13.67 -6.58
CA LYS A 29 9.38 -14.33 -5.31
C LYS A 29 8.62 -15.65 -5.15
N GLY A 30 8.02 -16.18 -6.21
CA GLY A 30 7.28 -17.44 -6.20
C GLY A 30 5.95 -17.37 -5.45
N ARG A 31 5.40 -16.17 -5.30
CA ARG A 31 4.12 -15.90 -4.64
C ARG A 31 3.06 -15.51 -5.67
N THR A 32 1.79 -15.63 -5.32
CA THR A 32 0.69 -15.37 -6.25
C THR A 32 0.03 -14.00 -6.05
N LYS A 33 -0.73 -13.57 -7.06
CA LYS A 33 -1.54 -12.36 -7.01
C LYS A 33 -2.61 -12.44 -5.92
N GLU A 34 -3.15 -13.64 -5.67
CA GLU A 34 -4.16 -13.90 -4.64
C GLU A 34 -3.56 -13.72 -3.25
N GLU A 35 -2.32 -14.16 -3.00
CA GLU A 35 -1.60 -13.89 -1.74
C GLU A 35 -1.41 -12.38 -1.53
N LEU A 36 -1.09 -11.63 -2.59
CA LEU A 36 -1.03 -10.17 -2.52
C LEU A 36 -2.39 -9.55 -2.18
N HIS A 37 -3.49 -10.04 -2.77
CA HIS A 37 -4.85 -9.60 -2.46
C HIS A 37 -5.23 -9.87 -1.01
N VAL A 38 -4.82 -11.02 -0.45
CA VAL A 38 -5.03 -11.34 0.98
C VAL A 38 -4.34 -10.30 1.87
N ILE A 39 -3.11 -9.91 1.56
CA ILE A 39 -2.38 -8.89 2.33
C ILE A 39 -3.06 -7.52 2.22
N ILE A 40 -3.42 -7.11 1.00
CA ILE A 40 -4.12 -5.83 0.79
C ILE A 40 -5.45 -5.81 1.54
N ARG A 41 -6.22 -6.90 1.48
CA ARG A 41 -7.48 -7.05 2.21
C ARG A 41 -7.27 -7.03 3.72
N TRP A 42 -6.27 -7.75 4.21
CA TRP A 42 -5.95 -7.76 5.64
C TRP A 42 -5.59 -6.36 6.13
N LEU A 43 -4.83 -5.59 5.34
CA LEU A 43 -4.38 -4.24 5.68
C LEU A 43 -5.53 -3.22 5.64
N THR A 44 -6.30 -3.20 4.55
CA THR A 44 -7.22 -2.10 4.21
C THR A 44 -8.70 -2.44 4.35
N GLY A 45 -9.03 -3.74 4.42
CA GLY A 45 -10.41 -4.23 4.37
C GLY A 45 -11.02 -4.27 2.96
N TYR A 46 -10.28 -3.95 1.89
CA TYR A 46 -10.80 -4.05 0.53
C TYR A 46 -11.10 -5.49 0.12
N THR A 47 -12.29 -5.70 -0.45
CA THR A 47 -12.61 -6.92 -1.19
C THR A 47 -12.01 -6.85 -2.59
N ASP A 48 -11.93 -7.97 -3.31
CA ASP A 48 -11.37 -7.98 -4.67
C ASP A 48 -12.14 -7.06 -5.62
N LYS A 49 -13.47 -6.97 -5.44
CA LYS A 49 -14.32 -6.02 -6.17
C LYS A 49 -13.99 -4.56 -5.82
N GLY A 50 -13.76 -4.28 -4.53
CA GLY A 50 -13.37 -2.94 -4.08
C GLY A 50 -12.00 -2.52 -4.61
N LEU A 51 -11.04 -3.44 -4.55
CA LEU A 51 -9.70 -3.24 -5.09
C LEU A 51 -9.74 -3.07 -6.62
N GLN A 52 -10.55 -3.85 -7.34
CA GLN A 52 -10.71 -3.67 -8.79
C GLN A 52 -11.27 -2.28 -9.12
N LYS A 53 -12.27 -1.80 -8.37
CA LYS A 53 -12.82 -0.45 -8.55
C LYS A 53 -11.75 0.63 -8.33
N VAL A 54 -10.90 0.48 -7.31
CA VAL A 54 -9.74 1.36 -7.06
C VAL A 54 -8.81 1.38 -8.26
N LEU A 55 -8.51 0.22 -8.85
CA LEU A 55 -7.63 0.10 -10.02
C LEU A 55 -8.25 0.75 -11.27
N ASP A 56 -9.54 0.53 -11.50
CA ASP A 56 -10.26 1.07 -12.67
C ASP A 56 -10.42 2.60 -12.59
N THR A 57 -10.70 3.12 -11.39
CA THR A 57 -10.90 4.57 -11.16
C THR A 57 -9.60 5.33 -10.95
N LYS A 58 -8.45 4.63 -10.88
CA LYS A 58 -7.10 5.21 -10.75
C LYS A 58 -6.99 6.21 -9.58
N VAL A 59 -7.60 5.87 -8.44
CA VAL A 59 -7.48 6.70 -7.23
C VAL A 59 -6.03 6.80 -6.79
N ASP A 60 -5.68 7.95 -6.21
CA ASP A 60 -4.35 8.20 -5.65
C ASP A 60 -4.14 7.45 -4.32
N PHE A 61 -2.89 7.38 -3.84
CA PHE A 61 -2.54 6.65 -2.62
C PHE A 61 -3.18 7.24 -1.38
N GLU A 62 -3.27 8.57 -1.28
CA GLU A 62 -3.91 9.26 -0.16
C GLU A 62 -5.38 8.84 -0.06
N THR A 63 -6.11 8.93 -1.17
CA THR A 63 -7.52 8.53 -1.25
C THR A 63 -7.70 7.02 -1.05
N PHE A 64 -6.77 6.20 -1.54
CA PHE A 64 -6.81 4.75 -1.37
C PHE A 64 -6.79 4.34 0.10
N PHE A 65 -5.90 4.93 0.91
CA PHE A 65 -5.86 4.65 2.35
C PHE A 65 -6.98 5.36 3.11
N ALA A 66 -7.32 6.61 2.76
CA ALA A 66 -8.42 7.34 3.40
C ALA A 66 -9.80 6.70 3.19
N LYS A 67 -10.01 6.00 2.06
CA LYS A 67 -11.25 5.28 1.74
C LYS A 67 -11.14 3.77 2.00
N ALA A 68 -10.11 3.32 2.69
CA ALA A 68 -9.99 1.93 3.11
C ALA A 68 -11.18 1.56 4.01
N PRO A 69 -11.99 0.51 3.70
CA PRO A 69 -13.20 0.19 4.44
C PRO A 69 -12.95 -0.08 5.93
N LYS A 70 -11.82 -0.73 6.25
CA LYS A 70 -11.40 -1.02 7.61
C LYS A 70 -9.90 -1.26 7.64
N LEU A 71 -9.15 -0.24 8.02
CA LEU A 71 -7.72 -0.41 8.31
C LEU A 71 -7.57 -1.39 9.48
N ASN A 72 -6.61 -2.31 9.38
CA ASN A 72 -6.38 -3.28 10.43
C ASN A 72 -5.91 -2.61 11.72
N PRO A 73 -6.48 -2.91 12.91
CA PRO A 73 -5.95 -2.35 14.16
C PRO A 73 -4.51 -2.78 14.45
N ASN A 74 -4.06 -3.90 13.87
CA ASN A 74 -2.71 -4.43 14.07
C ASN A 74 -1.67 -3.81 13.11
N VAL A 75 -2.01 -2.77 12.33
CA VAL A 75 -1.02 -2.09 11.46
C VAL A 75 0.17 -1.55 12.23
N GLY A 76 -0.05 -1.08 13.46
CA GLY A 76 1.03 -0.59 14.33
C GLY A 76 2.00 -1.68 14.80
N LEU A 77 1.69 -2.96 14.58
CA LEU A 77 2.60 -4.08 14.86
C LEU A 77 3.56 -4.37 13.70
N ILE A 78 3.38 -3.71 12.55
CA ILE A 78 4.29 -3.83 11.40
C ILE A 78 5.54 -3.01 11.70
N THR A 79 6.60 -3.66 12.16
CA THR A 79 7.88 -3.04 12.53
C THR A 79 9.04 -3.59 11.69
N GLY A 80 10.19 -2.94 11.79
CA GLY A 80 11.44 -3.36 11.14
C GLY A 80 11.91 -2.39 10.06
N VAL A 81 12.85 -2.85 9.24
CA VAL A 81 13.53 -2.01 8.25
C VAL A 81 13.11 -2.40 6.84
N ILE A 82 12.64 -1.43 6.06
CA ILE A 82 12.32 -1.57 4.65
C ILE A 82 12.91 -0.41 3.84
N CYS A 83 13.56 -0.73 2.71
CA CYS A 83 14.22 0.27 1.85
C CYS A 83 15.23 1.18 2.60
N GLY A 84 15.81 0.70 3.70
CA GLY A 84 16.73 1.47 4.55
C GLY A 84 16.06 2.35 5.61
N TYR A 85 14.72 2.34 5.70
CA TYR A 85 13.94 3.10 6.67
C TYR A 85 13.32 2.18 7.71
N ARG A 86 13.24 2.65 8.96
CA ARG A 86 12.55 1.97 10.04
C ARG A 86 11.08 2.39 10.04
N VAL A 87 10.17 1.43 9.93
CA VAL A 87 8.75 1.72 9.68
C VAL A 87 8.10 2.38 10.89
N GLU A 88 8.43 1.91 12.09
CA GLU A 88 7.90 2.42 13.36
C GLU A 88 8.39 3.83 13.73
N ASP A 89 9.45 4.33 13.08
CA ASP A 89 10.00 5.67 13.33
C ASP A 89 9.40 6.73 12.36
N ILE A 90 8.50 6.34 11.46
CA ILE A 90 7.88 7.26 10.49
C ILE A 90 6.76 8.02 11.21
N GLU A 91 6.94 9.33 11.40
CA GLU A 91 5.97 10.21 12.08
C GLU A 91 4.78 10.60 11.19
N ASP A 92 4.92 10.51 9.87
CA ASP A 92 3.86 10.81 8.90
C ASP A 92 2.90 9.59 8.80
N PRO A 93 1.59 9.77 9.07
CA PRO A 93 0.62 8.67 9.16
C PRO A 93 0.23 8.00 7.83
#